data_AF-A0A940E2W8-F1
#
_entry.id   AF-A0A940E2W8-F1
#
_cell.length_a   1.000
_cell.length_b   1.000
_cell.length_c   1.000
_cell.angle_alpha   90.00
_cell.angle_beta   90.00
_cell.angle_gamma   90.00
#
_symmetry.space_group_name_H-M   'P 1'
#
loop_
_entity.id
_entity.type
_entity.pdbx_description
1 polymer ?
#
loop_
_entity_poly.entity_id
_entity_poly.type
_entity_poly.pdbx_seq_one_letter_code
_entity_poly.pdbx_strand_id
1 'polypeptide(L)'
;MKQLFLALSIFAFAQAANAETTTFDCAVRDRDGSGWIAPRYIFVVDKENGAAQTVSGHNDVLPAVFKIDRKNRYSLSWQIELKEISGKTVRINYNARIDPSNDKIKLRGNWVNANFVNKPYGVGTCSVQR
;
A
#
# COMPACT_ATOMS: atom_id res chain seq x y z
N MET A 1 61.37 26.74 14.87
CA MET A 1 60.77 25.50 14.32
C MET A 1 59.36 25.39 14.87
N LYS A 2 58.35 25.53 14.01
CA LYS A 2 56.94 25.73 14.38
C LYS A 2 56.21 24.41 14.14
N GLN A 3 55.88 23.67 15.19
CA GLN A 3 55.25 22.36 15.08
C GLN A 3 53.76 22.54 14.75
N LEU A 4 53.37 22.04 13.58
CA LEU A 4 51.98 21.88 13.14
C LEU A 4 51.36 20.69 13.88
N PHE A 5 50.36 20.94 14.71
CA PHE A 5 49.47 19.89 15.20
C PHE A 5 48.30 19.73 14.22
N LEU A 6 48.29 18.58 13.54
CA LEU A 6 47.25 18.15 12.60
C LEU A 6 46.07 17.59 13.42
N ALA A 7 44.96 18.33 13.51
CA ALA A 7 43.73 17.84 14.13
C ALA A 7 42.94 17.02 13.10
N LEU A 8 42.93 15.71 13.29
CA LEU A 8 42.22 14.75 12.44
C LEU A 8 40.71 14.87 12.68
N SER A 9 39.99 15.51 11.77
CA SER A 9 38.54 15.62 11.79
C SER A 9 37.93 14.27 11.41
N ILE A 10 37.43 13.52 12.41
CA ILE A 10 36.64 12.32 12.18
C ILE A 10 35.27 12.78 11.66
N PHE A 11 35.12 12.84 10.34
CA PHE A 11 33.81 12.94 9.71
C PHE A 11 33.10 11.60 9.93
N ALA A 12 32.30 11.53 10.98
CA ALA A 12 31.30 10.49 11.15
C ALA A 12 30.26 10.66 10.03
N PHE A 13 30.45 9.95 8.93
CA PHE A 13 29.41 9.74 7.94
C PHE A 13 28.32 8.88 8.59
N ALA A 14 27.31 9.53 9.16
CA ALA A 14 26.03 8.89 9.42
C ALA A 14 25.50 8.42 8.06
N GLN A 15 25.64 7.12 7.79
CA GLN A 15 24.95 6.51 6.66
C GLN A 15 23.46 6.64 6.97
N ALA A 16 22.81 7.59 6.30
CA ALA A 16 21.36 7.58 6.19
C ALA A 16 21.00 6.26 5.50
N ALA A 17 20.51 5.29 6.29
CA ALA A 17 19.89 4.10 5.75
C ALA A 17 18.73 4.59 4.87
N ASN A 18 18.90 4.50 3.55
CA ASN A 18 17.79 4.66 2.63
C ASN A 18 16.85 3.49 2.92
N ALA A 19 15.73 3.78 3.58
CA ALA A 19 14.69 2.79 3.82
C ALA A 19 14.28 2.20 2.45
N GLU A 20 14.49 0.90 2.27
CA GLU A 20 14.19 0.20 1.03
C GLU A 20 12.66 0.16 0.86
N THR A 21 12.15 0.95 -0.07
CA THR A 21 10.72 0.99 -0.39
C THR A 21 10.41 0.00 -1.49
N THR A 22 9.48 -0.92 -1.25
CA THR A 22 9.02 -1.86 -2.28
C THR A 22 7.73 -1.32 -2.90
N THR A 23 7.73 -1.18 -4.23
CA THR A 23 6.55 -0.81 -5.00
C THR A 23 5.92 -2.04 -5.65
N PHE A 24 4.63 -2.25 -5.42
CA PHE A 24 3.81 -3.28 -6.05
C PHE A 24 2.82 -2.61 -6.99
N ASP A 25 2.98 -2.85 -8.29
CA ASP A 25 2.03 -2.42 -9.32
C ASP A 25 1.16 -3.60 -9.73
N CYS A 26 -0.07 -3.62 -9.25
CA CYS A 26 -0.95 -4.78 -9.32
C CYS A 26 -2.07 -4.59 -10.33
N ALA A 27 -2.14 -5.50 -11.30
CA ALA A 27 -3.30 -5.67 -12.17
C ALA A 27 -4.33 -6.58 -11.48
N VAL A 28 -5.54 -6.06 -11.25
CA VAL A 28 -6.60 -6.75 -10.49
C VAL A 28 -7.81 -6.94 -11.38
N ARG A 29 -8.35 -8.16 -11.39
CA ARG A 29 -9.63 -8.46 -12.01
C ARG A 29 -10.73 -8.46 -10.96
N ASP A 30 -11.77 -7.66 -11.19
CA ASP A 30 -13.03 -7.74 -10.47
C ASP A 30 -13.69 -9.12 -10.71
N ARG A 31 -14.00 -9.82 -9.62
CA ARG A 31 -14.62 -11.13 -9.65
C ARG A 31 -16.11 -11.11 -9.34
N ASP A 32 -16.62 -10.06 -8.73
CA ASP A 32 -18.05 -9.94 -8.48
C ASP A 32 -18.78 -9.12 -9.56
N GLY A 33 -18.03 -8.43 -10.42
CA GLY A 33 -18.57 -7.66 -11.54
C GLY A 33 -19.35 -6.42 -11.08
N SER A 34 -19.14 -5.99 -9.83
CA SER A 34 -19.83 -4.83 -9.25
C SER A 34 -19.20 -3.50 -9.66
N GLY A 35 -18.00 -3.52 -10.26
CA GLY A 35 -17.29 -2.33 -10.73
C GLY A 35 -16.58 -1.55 -9.62
N TRP A 36 -16.66 -2.02 -8.37
CA TRP A 36 -16.04 -1.37 -7.21
C TRP A 36 -14.56 -1.74 -7.02
N ILE A 37 -14.07 -2.71 -7.77
CA ILE A 37 -12.66 -3.09 -7.80
C ILE A 37 -12.02 -2.45 -9.02
N ALA A 38 -11.07 -1.53 -8.79
CA ALA A 38 -10.32 -0.92 -9.87
C ALA A 38 -9.45 -1.96 -10.59
N PRO A 39 -9.17 -1.77 -11.90
CA PRO A 39 -8.35 -2.71 -12.66
C PRO A 39 -6.86 -2.68 -12.27
N ARG A 40 -6.41 -1.60 -11.61
CA ARG A 40 -5.01 -1.38 -11.22
C ARG A 40 -4.92 -0.77 -9.83
N TYR A 41 -3.97 -1.24 -9.05
CA TYR A 41 -3.59 -0.69 -7.74
C TYR A 41 -2.08 -0.62 -7.63
N ILE A 42 -1.56 0.49 -7.15
CA ILE A 42 -0.14 0.66 -6.82
C ILE A 42 -0.04 0.72 -5.30
N PHE A 43 0.88 -0.05 -4.72
CA PHE A 43 1.20 0.00 -3.29
C PHE A 43 2.68 0.32 -3.13
N VAL A 44 3.00 1.28 -2.27
CA VAL A 44 4.37 1.57 -1.85
C VAL A 44 4.47 1.16 -0.40
N VAL A 45 5.40 0.24 -0.09
CA VAL A 45 5.57 -0.35 1.24
C VAL A 45 6.97 -0.05 1.75
N ASP A 46 7.04 0.62 2.88
CA ASP A 46 8.24 0.75 3.70
C ASP A 46 8.13 -0.24 4.86
N LYS A 47 8.84 -1.36 4.73
CA LYS A 47 8.76 -2.44 5.71
C LYS A 47 9.44 -2.07 7.02
N GLU A 48 10.50 -1.27 6.97
CA GLU A 48 11.29 -0.90 8.15
C GLU A 48 10.50 0.05 9.05
N ASN A 49 9.84 1.04 8.45
CA ASN A 49 9.04 2.01 9.17
C ASN A 49 7.56 1.58 9.36
N GLY A 50 7.18 0.43 8.82
CA GLY A 50 5.81 -0.09 8.92
C GLY A 50 4.78 0.79 8.20
N ALA A 51 5.22 1.57 7.22
CA ALA A 51 4.38 2.52 6.50
C ALA A 51 3.99 1.97 5.12
N ALA A 52 2.78 2.30 4.68
CA ALA A 52 2.39 2.04 3.30
C ALA A 52 1.44 3.09 2.76
N GLN A 53 1.45 3.22 1.44
CA GLN A 53 0.51 4.05 0.69
C GLN A 53 -0.05 3.26 -0.47
N THR A 54 -1.22 3.67 -0.95
CA THR A 54 -1.86 3.10 -2.12
C THR A 54 -2.38 4.17 -3.06
N VAL A 55 -2.29 3.87 -4.35
CA VAL A 55 -3.00 4.57 -5.42
C VAL A 55 -3.90 3.56 -6.11
N SER A 56 -5.15 3.93 -6.35
CA SER A 56 -6.15 3.08 -7.02
C SER A 56 -6.77 3.83 -8.20
N GLY A 57 -7.84 3.29 -8.79
CA GLY A 57 -8.56 3.93 -9.90
C GLY A 57 -9.08 5.35 -9.61
N HIS A 58 -9.08 5.79 -8.35
CA HIS A 58 -9.41 7.17 -7.96
C HIS A 58 -8.22 8.15 -8.04
N ASN A 59 -7.01 7.66 -8.36
CA ASN A 59 -5.76 8.42 -8.51
C ASN A 59 -5.29 9.23 -7.28
N ASP A 60 -6.01 9.15 -6.17
CA ASP A 60 -5.56 9.70 -4.88
C ASP A 60 -4.52 8.79 -4.22
N VAL A 61 -3.48 9.40 -3.65
CA VAL A 61 -2.54 8.71 -2.75
C VAL A 61 -3.17 8.63 -1.38
N LEU A 62 -3.43 7.41 -0.91
CA LEU A 62 -4.06 7.16 0.38
C LEU A 62 -3.10 6.44 1.32
N PRO A 63 -3.04 6.82 2.61
CA PRO A 63 -2.32 6.05 3.60
C PRO A 63 -2.97 4.67 3.76
N ALA A 64 -2.14 3.64 3.86
CA ALA A 64 -2.57 2.27 4.10
C ALA A 64 -1.92 1.73 5.37
N VAL A 65 -2.72 1.10 6.22
CA VAL A 65 -2.22 0.35 7.38
C VAL A 65 -1.55 -0.92 6.87
N PHE A 66 -0.24 -1.03 7.11
CA PHE A 66 0.56 -2.17 6.73
C PHE A 66 0.77 -3.14 7.89
N LYS A 67 0.59 -4.43 7.63
CA LYS A 67 0.91 -5.53 8.55
C LYS A 67 1.45 -6.71 7.76
N ILE A 68 2.32 -7.49 8.37
CA ILE A 68 2.73 -8.80 7.85
C ILE A 68 1.92 -9.87 8.59
N ASP A 69 1.25 -10.75 7.86
CA ASP A 69 0.48 -11.84 8.46
C ASP A 69 1.36 -13.05 8.81
N ARG A 70 0.77 -14.03 9.51
CA ARG A 70 1.48 -15.25 9.94
C ARG A 70 2.03 -16.12 8.80
N LYS A 71 1.65 -15.84 7.54
CA LYS A 71 2.12 -16.52 6.33
C LYS A 71 3.09 -15.64 5.53
N ASN A 72 3.68 -14.61 6.15
CA ASN A 72 4.54 -13.61 5.52
C ASN A 72 3.88 -12.84 4.36
N ARG A 73 2.55 -12.75 4.33
CA ARG A 73 1.84 -11.97 3.33
C ARG A 73 1.66 -10.55 3.82
N TYR A 74 1.72 -9.61 2.88
CA TYR A 74 1.55 -8.19 3.16
C TYR A 74 0.05 -7.89 3.19
N SER A 75 -0.44 -7.48 4.35
CA SER A 75 -1.83 -7.05 4.57
C SER A 75 -1.88 -5.53 4.61
N LEU A 76 -2.54 -4.94 3.63
CA LEU A 76 -2.69 -3.50 3.45
C LEU A 76 -4.16 -3.13 3.60
N SER A 77 -4.49 -2.15 4.45
CA SER A 77 -5.89 -1.72 4.64
C SER A 77 -6.01 -0.21 4.55
N TRP A 78 -6.99 0.28 3.79
CA TRP A 78 -7.26 1.71 3.63
C TRP A 78 -8.77 1.93 3.49
N GLN A 79 -9.21 3.17 3.65
CA GLN A 79 -10.60 3.57 3.49
C GLN A 79 -10.72 4.55 2.33
N ILE A 80 -11.81 4.45 1.57
CA ILE A 80 -12.23 5.51 0.66
C ILE A 80 -13.59 6.04 1.08
N GLU A 81 -13.83 7.33 0.82
CA GLU A 81 -15.13 7.96 0.93
C GLU A 81 -15.54 8.47 -0.45
N LEU A 82 -16.74 8.11 -0.89
CA LEU A 82 -17.29 8.52 -2.16
C LEU A 82 -18.63 9.24 -1.92
N LYS A 83 -18.92 10.27 -2.71
CA LYS A 83 -20.23 10.92 -2.66
C LYS A 83 -21.12 10.31 -3.74
N GLU A 84 -22.27 9.79 -3.33
CA GLU A 84 -23.34 9.43 -4.25
C GLU A 84 -23.98 10.66 -4.88
N ILE A 85 -24.64 10.46 -6.03
CA ILE A 85 -25.48 11.46 -6.70
C ILE A 85 -26.57 11.99 -5.76
N SER A 86 -27.05 11.15 -4.83
CA SER A 86 -28.04 11.49 -3.80
C SER A 86 -27.52 12.47 -2.73
N GLY A 87 -26.23 12.81 -2.74
CA GLY A 87 -25.54 13.62 -1.73
C GLY A 87 -25.08 12.82 -0.51
N LYS A 88 -25.39 11.52 -0.43
CA LYS A 88 -24.92 10.65 0.66
C LYS A 88 -23.46 10.25 0.46
N THR A 89 -22.68 10.28 1.54
CA THR A 89 -21.33 9.72 1.53
C THR A 89 -21.39 8.22 1.76
N VAL A 90 -20.74 7.43 0.90
CA VAL A 90 -20.53 6.00 1.05
C VAL A 90 -19.07 5.74 1.39
N ARG A 91 -18.85 4.90 2.40
CA ARG A 91 -17.51 4.54 2.90
C ARG A 91 -17.23 3.08 2.66
N ILE A 92 -16.05 2.80 2.12
CA ILE A 92 -15.58 1.43 1.83
C ILE A 92 -14.22 1.24 2.50
N ASN A 93 -14.12 0.20 3.32
CA ASN A 93 -12.86 -0.29 3.83
C ASN A 93 -12.31 -1.37 2.90
N TYR A 94 -11.16 -1.11 2.30
CA TYR A 94 -10.44 -2.09 1.50
C TYR A 94 -9.37 -2.81 2.32
N ASN A 95 -9.19 -4.08 2.01
CA ASN A 95 -8.10 -4.90 2.50
C ASN A 95 -7.48 -5.68 1.34
N ALA A 96 -6.22 -5.42 1.05
CA ALA A 96 -5.40 -6.19 0.14
C ALA A 96 -4.51 -7.17 0.92
N ARG A 97 -4.35 -8.37 0.36
CA ARG A 97 -3.32 -9.34 0.77
C ARG A 97 -2.45 -9.63 -0.43
N ILE A 98 -1.20 -9.20 -0.38
CA ILE A 98 -0.16 -9.50 -1.37
C ILE A 98 0.67 -10.65 -0.82
N ASP A 99 0.90 -11.66 -1.63
CA ASP A 99 1.80 -12.77 -1.35
C ASP A 99 3.12 -12.53 -2.09
N PRO A 100 4.19 -12.06 -1.40
CA PRO A 100 5.46 -11.73 -2.03
C PRO A 100 6.20 -12.95 -2.62
N SER A 101 5.74 -14.18 -2.33
CA SER A 101 6.38 -15.40 -2.85
C SER A 101 5.97 -15.73 -4.29
N ASN A 102 4.84 -15.19 -4.75
CA ASN A 102 4.26 -15.49 -6.05
C ASN A 102 3.58 -14.27 -6.70
N ASP A 103 3.80 -13.09 -6.12
CA ASP A 103 3.29 -11.80 -6.55
C ASP A 103 1.77 -11.74 -6.76
N LYS A 104 1.00 -12.59 -6.08
CA LYS A 104 -0.47 -12.57 -6.17
C LYS A 104 -1.07 -11.62 -5.16
N ILE A 105 -2.12 -10.93 -5.59
CA ILE A 105 -2.94 -10.07 -4.74
C ILE A 105 -4.36 -10.60 -4.64
N LYS A 106 -4.93 -10.49 -3.45
CA LYS A 106 -6.37 -10.63 -3.20
C LYS A 106 -6.87 -9.36 -2.53
N LEU A 107 -7.91 -8.76 -3.09
CA LEU A 107 -8.51 -7.52 -2.60
C LEU A 107 -9.95 -7.76 -2.17
N ARG A 108 -10.36 -7.18 -1.04
CA ARG A 108 -11.74 -7.18 -0.57
C ARG A 108 -12.15 -5.78 -0.12
N GLY A 109 -13.34 -5.34 -0.51
CA GLY A 109 -14.01 -4.16 0.04
C GLY A 109 -15.11 -4.56 1.02
N ASN A 110 -15.34 -3.71 2.02
CA ASN A 110 -16.45 -3.84 2.94
C ASN A 110 -17.09 -2.47 3.19
N TRP A 111 -18.39 -2.39 2.94
CA TRP A 111 -19.20 -1.20 3.20
C TRP A 111 -19.26 -0.90 4.69
N VAL A 112 -19.00 0.35 5.06
CA VAL A 112 -18.96 0.77 6.48
C VAL A 112 -20.29 1.36 6.92
N ASN A 113 -20.93 2.14 6.05
CA ASN A 113 -22.14 2.91 6.37
C ASN A 113 -23.29 2.64 5.39
N ALA A 114 -23.22 1.54 4.65
CA ALA A 114 -24.26 1.09 3.74
C ALA A 114 -24.49 -0.41 3.89
N ASN A 115 -25.76 -0.82 3.95
CA ASN A 115 -26.17 -2.22 4.14
C ASN A 115 -26.20 -2.99 2.80
N PHE A 116 -25.19 -2.76 1.95
CA PHE A 116 -25.07 -3.48 0.69
C PHE A 116 -24.63 -4.93 0.97
N VAL A 117 -25.35 -5.89 0.38
CA VAL A 117 -25.13 -7.33 0.59
C VAL A 117 -23.88 -7.81 -0.16
N ASN A 118 -23.58 -7.21 -1.31
CA ASN A 118 -22.39 -7.52 -2.10
C ASN A 118 -21.13 -6.96 -1.43
N LYS A 119 -20.03 -7.71 -1.44
CA LYS A 119 -18.74 -7.25 -0.94
C LYS A 119 -17.73 -7.26 -2.08
N PRO A 120 -17.21 -6.08 -2.50
CA PRO A 120 -16.24 -5.95 -3.58
C PRO A 120 -15.11 -6.97 -3.44
N TYR A 121 -14.81 -7.75 -4.49
CA TYR A 121 -13.78 -8.77 -4.46
C TYR A 121 -12.97 -8.82 -5.76
N GLY A 122 -11.65 -8.74 -5.59
CA GLY A 122 -10.69 -8.78 -6.68
C GLY A 122 -9.56 -9.77 -6.44
N VAL A 123 -9.01 -10.30 -7.54
CA VAL A 123 -7.75 -11.06 -7.52
C VAL A 123 -6.87 -10.63 -8.68
N GLY A 124 -5.56 -10.70 -8.48
CA GLY A 124 -4.62 -10.18 -9.45
C GLY A 124 -3.19 -10.65 -9.25
N THR A 125 -2.30 -10.04 -10.01
CA THR A 125 -0.85 -10.22 -9.95
C THR A 125 -0.16 -8.85 -9.92
N CYS A 126 0.97 -8.77 -9.24
CA CYS A 126 1.75 -7.56 -9.11
C CYS A 126 3.08 -7.67 -9.84
N SER A 127 3.50 -6.55 -10.45
CA SER A 127 4.89 -6.31 -10.82
C SER A 127 5.58 -5.64 -9.64
N VAL A 128 6.77 -6.10 -9.26
CA VAL A 128 7.45 -5.67 -8.04
C VAL A 128 8.73 -4.91 -8.40
N GLN A 129 8.89 -3.73 -7.82
CA GLN A 129 10.10 -2.90 -7.90
C GLN A 129 10.63 -2.70 -6.47
N ARG A 130 11.94 -2.89 -6.29
CA ARG A 130 12.66 -2.76 -5.01
C ARG A 130 13.77 -1.73 -5.17
#